data_AF-A0A3S5XH06-F1
#
_entry.id   AF-A0A3S5XH06-F1
#
_cell.length_a   1.000
_cell.length_b   1.000
_cell.length_c   1.000
_cell.angle_alpha   90.00
_cell.angle_beta   90.00
_cell.angle_gamma   90.00
#
_symmetry.space_group_name_H-M   'P 1'
#
loop_
_entity.id
_entity.type
_entity.pdbx_description
1 polymer ?
#
loop_
_entity_poly.entity_id
_entity_poly.type
_entity_poly.pdbx_seq_one_letter_code
_entity_poly.pdbx_strand_id
1 'polypeptide(L)' 'GPHFHPAQQEHGGPSDSIRHAGDLGNIDANADGVAKINITDKQISLNGPNSILGRTVIVHAD' A
#
# COMPACT_ATOMS: atom_id res chain seq x y z
N GLY A 1 -8.36 -8.44 -5.28
CA GLY A 1 -8.90 -8.71 -3.93
C GLY A 1 -8.98 -7.41 -3.15
N PRO A 2 -9.50 -7.40 -1.91
CA PRO A 2 -9.46 -6.22 -1.05
C PRO A 2 -8.03 -5.86 -0.66
N HIS A 3 -7.84 -4.66 -0.10
CA HIS A 3 -6.55 -4.22 0.42
C HIS A 3 -6.06 -5.14 1.54
N PHE A 4 -4.73 -5.28 1.66
CA PHE A 4 -4.16 -6.15 2.68
C PHE A 4 -4.36 -5.56 4.07
N HIS A 5 -5.07 -6.31 4.91
CA HIS A 5 -5.62 -5.73 6.11
C HIS A 5 -5.64 -6.71 7.31
N PRO A 6 -4.50 -6.92 7.98
CA PRO A 6 -4.40 -7.84 9.12
C PRO A 6 -4.94 -7.27 10.44
N ALA A 7 -5.02 -5.94 10.59
CA ALA A 7 -5.34 -5.27 11.86
C ALA A 7 -6.82 -4.92 12.09
N GLN A 8 -7.71 -5.22 11.13
CA GLN A 8 -9.16 -4.91 11.17
C GLN A 8 -9.56 -3.42 11.41
N GLN A 9 -8.71 -2.46 11.03
CA GLN A 9 -8.88 -1.02 10.88
C GLN A 9 -9.60 -0.54 9.58
N GLU A 10 -10.11 0.69 9.56
CA GLU A 10 -10.65 1.29 8.33
C GLU A 10 -9.56 1.68 7.32
N HIS A 11 -9.94 1.97 6.07
CA HIS A 11 -9.05 2.53 5.05
C HIS A 11 -8.54 3.93 5.43
N GLY A 12 -7.31 4.26 5.04
CA GLY A 12 -6.74 5.58 5.29
C GLY A 12 -5.54 5.90 4.39
N GLY A 13 -5.06 7.14 4.47
CA GLY A 13 -3.86 7.58 3.78
C GLY A 13 -2.58 7.02 4.42
N PRO A 14 -1.44 6.95 3.73
CA PRO A 14 -0.23 6.26 4.21
C PRO A 14 0.38 6.84 5.50
N SER A 15 0.04 8.08 5.85
CA SER A 15 0.46 8.75 7.11
C SER A 15 -0.54 8.58 8.26
N ASP A 16 -1.72 8.04 7.99
CA ASP A 16 -2.79 7.95 8.99
C ASP A 16 -2.52 6.83 10.00
N SER A 17 -2.97 7.05 11.23
CA SER A 17 -2.88 6.07 12.32
C SER A 17 -3.86 4.91 12.15
N ILE A 18 -4.98 5.15 11.46
CA ILE A 18 -5.98 4.16 11.08
C ILE A 18 -5.90 4.01 9.57
N ARG A 19 -5.39 2.86 9.11
CA ARG A 19 -5.35 2.49 7.70
C ARG A 19 -5.15 0.99 7.56
N HIS A 20 -5.43 0.41 6.40
CA HIS A 20 -4.96 -0.93 6.12
C HIS A 20 -3.43 -0.94 5.95
N ALA A 21 -2.81 -2.07 6.28
CA ALA A 21 -1.37 -2.25 6.06
C ALA A 21 -0.99 -2.13 4.57
N GLY A 22 -1.88 -2.51 3.65
CA GLY A 22 -1.68 -2.39 2.21
C GLY A 22 -1.92 -1.00 1.62
N ASP A 23 -2.35 -0.01 2.42
CA ASP A 23 -2.66 1.34 1.93
C ASP A 23 -1.38 2.16 1.79
N LEU A 24 -0.82 2.19 0.58
CA LEU A 24 0.44 2.90 0.29
C LEU A 24 0.22 4.29 -0.34
N GLY A 25 -1.04 4.70 -0.53
CA GLY A 25 -1.42 5.97 -1.13
C GLY A 25 -1.26 6.01 -2.64
N ASN A 26 -1.30 7.21 -3.19
CA ASN A 26 -1.23 7.46 -4.63
C ASN A 26 0.22 7.53 -5.13
N ILE A 27 0.38 7.26 -6.43
CA ILE A 27 1.62 7.44 -7.17
C ILE A 27 1.38 8.44 -8.30
N ASP A 28 2.38 9.28 -8.58
CA ASP A 28 2.29 10.25 -9.66
C ASP A 28 3.01 9.70 -10.90
N ALA A 29 2.26 9.56 -12.00
CA ALA A 29 2.82 9.28 -13.31
C ALA A 29 3.23 10.59 -13.99
N ASN A 30 4.39 10.59 -14.65
CA ASN A 30 4.82 11.72 -15.45
C ASN A 30 4.01 11.81 -16.77
N ALA A 31 4.33 12.81 -17.61
CA ALA A 31 3.66 13.02 -18.90
C ALA A 31 3.77 11.83 -19.88
N ASP A 32 4.74 10.94 -19.68
CA ASP A 32 4.94 9.72 -20.48
C ASP A 32 4.19 8.51 -19.90
N GLY A 33 3.42 8.69 -18.84
CA GLY A 33 2.71 7.60 -18.14
C GLY A 33 3.62 6.76 -17.24
N VAL A 34 4.82 7.24 -16.90
CA VAL A 34 5.80 6.52 -16.06
C VAL A 34 5.78 7.07 -14.64
N ALA A 35 5.46 6.22 -13.67
CA ALA A 35 5.59 6.53 -12.24
C ALA A 35 6.92 5.97 -11.69
N LYS A 36 7.75 6.84 -11.11
CA LYS A 36 8.95 6.43 -10.35
C LYS A 36 8.64 6.50 -8.88
N ILE A 37 8.64 5.35 -8.22
CA ILE A 37 8.14 5.22 -6.85
C ILE A 37 9.31 4.99 -5.90
N ASN A 38 9.34 5.78 -4.82
CA ASN A 38 10.23 5.57 -3.68
C ASN A 38 9.45 5.81 -2.38
N ILE A 39 8.91 4.74 -1.80
CA ILE A 39 8.07 4.77 -0.60
C ILE A 39 8.77 3.98 0.50
N THR A 40 8.78 4.53 1.72
CA THR A 40 9.16 3.82 2.94
C THR A 40 7.94 3.72 3.85
N ASP A 41 7.55 2.50 4.18
CA ASP A 41 6.36 2.21 4.98
C ASP A 41 6.73 1.45 6.26
N LYS A 42 5.95 1.64 7.33
CA LYS A 42 6.19 1.04 8.66
C LYS A 42 5.20 -0.08 9.02
N GLN A 43 4.14 -0.28 8.25
CA GLN A 43 3.11 -1.28 8.52
C GLN A 43 3.38 -2.59 7.79
N ILE A 44 3.78 -2.53 6.51
CA ILE A 44 4.14 -3.75 5.76
C ILE A 44 5.48 -4.32 6.23
N SER A 45 5.60 -5.64 6.17
CA SER A 45 6.82 -6.37 6.50
C SER A 45 7.09 -7.47 5.47
N LEU A 46 8.28 -8.04 5.51
CA LEU A 46 8.62 -9.26 4.76
C LEU A 46 8.46 -10.53 5.60
N ASN A 47 8.03 -10.40 6.85
CA ASN A 47 7.81 -11.51 7.78
C ASN A 47 6.67 -11.22 8.76
N GLY A 48 6.30 -12.23 9.55
CA GLY A 48 5.27 -12.11 10.57
C GLY A 48 3.86 -11.86 10.03
N PRO A 49 2.92 -11.42 10.88
CA PRO A 49 1.51 -11.22 10.53
C PRO A 49 1.28 -10.21 9.41
N ASN A 50 2.17 -9.21 9.30
CA ASN A 50 2.11 -8.17 8.27
C ASN A 50 2.95 -8.49 7.03
N SER A 51 3.37 -9.75 6.85
CA SER A 51 4.16 -10.14 5.68
C SER A 51 3.37 -9.92 4.38
N ILE A 52 4.00 -9.23 3.43
CA ILE A 52 3.48 -9.03 2.07
C ILE A 52 4.04 -10.02 1.05
N LEU A 53 4.91 -10.93 1.46
CA LEU A 53 5.42 -11.98 0.57
C LEU A 53 4.28 -12.87 0.07
N GLY A 54 4.28 -13.14 -1.24
CA GLY A 54 3.22 -13.93 -1.90
C GLY A 54 1.90 -13.17 -2.12
N ARG A 55 1.86 -11.86 -1.81
CA ARG A 55 0.71 -10.99 -2.11
C ARG A 55 0.91 -10.25 -3.43
N THR A 56 -0.11 -9.48 -3.81
CA THR A 56 -0.15 -8.73 -5.07
C THR A 56 0.00 -7.23 -4.80
N VAL A 57 0.76 -6.56 -5.66
CA VAL A 57 0.75 -5.09 -5.79
C VAL A 57 -0.22 -4.72 -6.90
N ILE A 58 -1.15 -3.81 -6.63
CA ILE A 58 -2.17 -3.38 -7.59
C ILE A 58 -2.01 -1.86 -7.80
N VAL A 59 -1.97 -1.43 -9.06
CA VAL A 59 -2.11 -0.03 -9.46
C VAL A 59 -3.52 0.15 -10.00
N HIS A 60 -4.25 1.13 -9.50
CA HIS A 60 -5.62 1.39 -9.91
C HIS A 60 -5.63 2.37 -11.09
N ALA A 61 -6.63 2.24 -11.96
CA ALA A 61 -7.01 3.31 -12.88
C ALA A 61 -8.07 4.16 -12.18
N ASP A 62 -7.99 5.47 -12.35
CA ASP A 62 -9.00 6.44 -11.89
C ASP A 62 -10.31 6.29 -12.69
#